data_AF-A0A523Y7L3-F1
#
_entry.id   AF-A0A523Y7L3-F1
#
_cell.length_a   1.000
_cell.length_b   1.000
_cell.length_c   1.000
_cell.angle_alpha   90.00
_cell.angle_beta   90.00
_cell.angle_gamma   90.00
#
_symmetry.space_group_name_H-M   'P 1'
#
loop_
_entity.id
_entity.type
_entity.pdbx_description
1 polymer ?
#
loop_
_entity_poly.entity_id
_entity_poly.type
_entity_poly.pdbx_seq_one_letter_code
_entity_poly.pdbx_strand_id
1 'polypeptide(L)'
;MKQALLLLNMGGPNNIEEVELFLRNMFADKNILTMNPYMRKFIANIIISKRLEDVKENYRLLGGKSPLPELTDQLISKLKNYLDIPIYPAMRYVPPFADKALFQCQKDGVEELILFPMYPQYSTTTTLSSVEDIQQRCEAMGYAPRITLIDPYYDDYDYIAACCEKIMDTMKGKETKEYDLLLSAHGLPLSIIKAGDPYQNQVEGNASAIKTYLASKGVAFHEIKLVYQSKVGSSAWLEPNLVDVLRNPTHRKVL
;
A
#
# COMPACT_ATOMS: atom_id res chain seq x y z
N MET A 1 20.72 20.29 -10.89
CA MET A 1 19.68 19.42 -11.48
C MET A 1 18.40 19.68 -10.70
N LYS A 2 17.31 20.09 -11.36
CA LYS A 2 16.04 20.31 -10.65
C LYS A 2 15.34 18.98 -10.38
N GLN A 3 14.97 18.74 -9.14
CA GLN A 3 14.37 17.47 -8.68
C GLN A 3 12.94 17.69 -8.20
N ALA A 4 12.10 16.66 -8.30
CA ALA A 4 10.81 16.59 -7.62
C ALA A 4 10.58 15.20 -7.02
N LEU A 5 9.88 15.15 -5.89
CA LEU A 5 9.50 13.92 -5.19
C LEU A 5 8.05 13.57 -5.49
N LEU A 6 7.80 12.37 -6.00
CA LEU A 6 6.46 11.83 -6.20
C LEU A 6 6.20 10.72 -5.18
N LEU A 7 5.20 10.92 -4.32
CA LEU A 7 4.72 9.91 -3.38
C LEU A 7 3.72 9.00 -4.11
N LEU A 8 4.10 7.74 -4.33
CA LEU A 8 3.31 6.79 -5.10
C LEU A 8 2.45 5.92 -4.18
N ASN A 9 1.16 5.83 -4.48
CA ASN A 9 0.25 4.90 -3.82
C ASN A 9 -0.90 4.51 -4.78
N MET A 10 -1.67 3.49 -4.45
CA MET A 10 -2.87 3.03 -5.15
C MET A 10 -3.92 4.14 -5.16
N GLY A 11 -3.93 4.94 -4.10
CA GLY A 11 -4.95 5.93 -3.82
C GLY A 11 -6.14 5.36 -3.07
N GLY A 12 -7.03 6.26 -2.67
CA GLY A 12 -8.29 5.94 -2.02
C GLY A 12 -9.35 6.94 -2.48
N PRO A 13 -10.61 6.50 -2.70
CA PRO A 13 -11.69 7.38 -3.15
C PRO A 13 -11.86 8.59 -2.22
N ASN A 14 -11.96 9.80 -2.78
CA ASN A 14 -12.20 11.04 -2.01
C ASN A 14 -13.67 11.21 -1.61
N ASN A 15 -14.55 10.41 -2.21
CA ASN A 15 -15.99 10.38 -2.01
C ASN A 15 -16.55 9.02 -2.49
N ILE A 16 -17.85 8.77 -2.27
CA ILE A 16 -18.51 7.52 -2.62
C ILE A 16 -18.62 7.34 -4.14
N GLU A 17 -18.71 8.42 -4.89
CA GLU A 17 -18.85 8.44 -6.35
C GLU A 17 -17.57 7.94 -7.04
N GLU A 18 -16.41 8.20 -6.44
CA GLU A 18 -15.10 7.75 -6.92
C GLU A 18 -14.84 6.25 -6.67
N VAL A 19 -15.65 5.56 -5.87
CA VAL A 19 -15.45 4.13 -5.58
C VAL A 19 -15.52 3.30 -6.85
N GLU A 20 -16.46 3.61 -7.75
CA GLU A 20 -16.57 2.87 -9.00
C GLU A 20 -15.35 3.11 -9.91
N LEU A 21 -14.87 4.36 -9.98
CA LEU A 21 -13.67 4.72 -10.72
C LEU A 21 -12.44 3.96 -10.19
N PHE A 22 -12.28 3.93 -8.86
CA PHE A 22 -11.22 3.19 -8.18
C PHE A 22 -11.20 1.72 -8.59
N LEU A 23 -12.34 1.03 -8.46
CA LEU A 23 -12.42 -0.40 -8.78
C LEU A 23 -12.23 -0.66 -10.27
N ARG A 24 -12.76 0.20 -11.14
CA ARG A 24 -12.57 0.12 -12.60
C ARG A 24 -11.10 0.21 -12.98
N ASN A 25 -10.38 1.20 -12.44
CA ASN A 25 -8.97 1.38 -12.74
C ASN A 25 -8.11 0.25 -12.15
N MET A 26 -8.39 -0.16 -10.91
CA MET A 26 -7.66 -1.25 -10.25
C MET A 26 -7.79 -2.58 -10.99
N PHE A 27 -9.01 -3.00 -11.36
CA PHE A 27 -9.20 -4.27 -12.07
C PHE A 27 -8.91 -4.19 -13.57
N ALA A 28 -8.75 -2.99 -14.13
CA ALA A 28 -8.24 -2.81 -15.50
C ALA A 28 -6.71 -2.94 -15.60
N ASP A 29 -6.00 -2.94 -14.47
CA ASP A 29 -4.54 -3.04 -14.43
C ASP A 29 -4.06 -4.47 -14.73
N LYS A 30 -3.08 -4.57 -15.63
CA LYS A 30 -2.41 -5.82 -16.00
C LYS A 30 -1.61 -6.42 -14.84
N ASN A 31 -1.13 -5.59 -13.93
CA ASN A 31 -0.33 -6.03 -12.79
C ASN A 31 -1.20 -6.60 -11.66
N ILE A 32 -2.46 -6.15 -11.54
CA ILE A 32 -3.43 -6.69 -10.57
C ILE A 32 -4.09 -7.97 -11.12
N LEU A 33 -4.54 -7.93 -12.37
CA LEU A 33 -5.15 -9.07 -13.06
C LEU A 33 -4.27 -9.48 -14.25
N THR A 34 -3.31 -10.38 -13.98
CA THR A 34 -2.35 -10.89 -14.97
C THR A 34 -3.01 -11.86 -15.96
N MET A 35 -3.77 -11.31 -16.90
CA MET A 35 -4.43 -12.04 -17.98
C MET A 35 -4.56 -11.15 -19.23
N ASN A 36 -4.98 -11.75 -20.35
CA ASN A 36 -5.14 -10.98 -21.59
C ASN A 36 -6.20 -9.85 -21.43
N PRO A 37 -6.10 -8.75 -22.20
CA PRO A 37 -6.94 -7.56 -22.00
C PRO A 37 -8.45 -7.83 -22.11
N TYR A 38 -8.87 -8.73 -22.99
CA TYR A 38 -10.29 -9.05 -23.22
C TYR A 38 -10.89 -9.81 -22.02
N MET A 39 -10.20 -10.84 -21.55
CA MET A 39 -10.59 -11.58 -20.35
C MET A 39 -10.54 -10.68 -19.11
N ARG A 40 -9.50 -9.83 -18.99
CA ARG A 40 -9.39 -8.89 -17.88
C ARG A 40 -10.59 -7.96 -17.82
N LYS A 41 -10.98 -7.37 -18.95
CA LYS A 41 -12.16 -6.49 -19.02
C LYS A 41 -13.45 -7.22 -18.63
N PHE A 42 -13.63 -8.44 -19.11
CA PHE A 42 -14.80 -9.26 -18.78
C PHE A 42 -14.86 -9.59 -17.28
N ILE A 43 -13.77 -10.10 -16.71
CA ILE A 43 -13.69 -10.46 -15.29
C ILE A 43 -13.80 -9.22 -14.39
N ALA A 44 -13.14 -8.12 -14.75
CA ALA A 44 -13.23 -6.85 -14.03
C ALA A 44 -14.69 -6.39 -13.90
N ASN A 45 -15.44 -6.39 -15.00
CA ASN A 45 -16.85 -6.01 -14.98
C ASN A 45 -17.69 -6.90 -14.05
N ILE A 46 -17.43 -8.20 -13.99
CA ILE A 46 -18.11 -9.13 -13.08
C ILE A 46 -17.74 -8.85 -11.63
N ILE A 47 -16.46 -8.60 -11.33
CA ILE A 47 -16.01 -8.32 -9.97
C ILE A 47 -16.61 -7.00 -9.49
N ILE A 48 -16.58 -5.96 -10.32
CA ILE A 48 -17.11 -4.63 -10.00
C ILE A 48 -18.61 -4.72 -9.74
N SER A 49 -19.39 -5.33 -10.64
CA SER A 49 -20.84 -5.43 -10.46
C SER A 49 -21.23 -6.19 -9.18
N LYS A 50 -20.44 -7.19 -8.77
CA LYS A 50 -20.69 -7.96 -7.55
C LYS A 50 -20.27 -7.24 -6.26
N ARG A 51 -19.26 -6.38 -6.31
CA ARG A 51 -18.61 -5.82 -5.09
C ARG A 51 -18.85 -4.33 -4.90
N LEU A 52 -19.34 -3.62 -5.90
CA LEU A 52 -19.40 -2.16 -5.87
C LEU A 52 -20.17 -1.63 -4.65
N GLU A 53 -21.37 -2.15 -4.41
CA GLU A 53 -22.19 -1.67 -3.29
C GLU A 53 -21.61 -2.06 -1.92
N ASP A 54 -21.05 -3.27 -1.78
CA ASP A 54 -20.35 -3.67 -0.55
C ASP A 54 -19.16 -2.75 -0.25
N VAL A 55 -18.37 -2.39 -1.27
CA VAL A 55 -17.22 -1.49 -1.12
C VAL A 55 -17.69 -0.06 -0.81
N LYS A 56 -18.76 0.43 -1.45
CA LYS A 56 -19.33 1.74 -1.11
C LYS A 56 -19.80 1.77 0.34
N GLU A 57 -20.47 0.71 0.80
CA GLU A 57 -20.94 0.63 2.19
C GLU A 57 -19.78 0.67 3.18
N ASN A 58 -18.70 -0.06 2.91
CA ASN A 58 -17.48 0.03 3.72
C ASN A 58 -16.92 1.46 3.78
N TYR A 59 -16.93 2.21 2.67
CA TYR A 59 -16.54 3.62 2.69
C TYR A 59 -17.54 4.51 3.44
N ARG A 60 -18.84 4.23 3.39
CA ARG A 60 -19.85 4.97 4.19
C ARG A 60 -19.60 4.80 5.69
N LEU A 61 -19.22 3.58 6.13
CA LEU A 61 -18.83 3.32 7.52
C LEU A 61 -17.58 4.11 7.95
N LEU A 62 -16.72 4.49 7.00
CA LEU A 62 -15.54 5.33 7.22
C LEU A 62 -15.82 6.83 7.10
N GLY A 63 -17.09 7.24 6.97
CA GLY A 63 -17.47 8.65 6.79
C GLY A 63 -17.53 9.11 5.33
N GLY A 64 -17.59 8.17 4.38
CA GLY A 64 -17.86 8.42 2.97
C GLY A 64 -16.63 8.56 2.06
N LYS A 65 -15.41 8.44 2.59
CA LYS A 65 -14.15 8.61 1.84
C LYS A 65 -12.99 7.86 2.47
N SER A 66 -11.91 7.69 1.71
CA SER A 66 -10.65 7.20 2.25
C SER A 66 -9.94 8.31 3.05
N PRO A 67 -9.31 8.00 4.20
CA PRO A 67 -8.46 8.96 4.91
C PRO A 67 -7.09 9.15 4.24
N LEU A 68 -6.73 8.30 3.27
CA LEU A 68 -5.40 8.29 2.66
C LEU A 68 -5.00 9.62 2.00
N PRO A 69 -5.85 10.29 1.19
CA PRO A 69 -5.49 11.58 0.59
C PRO A 69 -5.12 12.64 1.63
N GLU A 70 -5.95 12.80 2.67
CA GLU A 70 -5.72 13.77 3.74
C GLU A 70 -4.45 13.47 4.54
N LEU A 71 -4.20 12.20 4.85
CA LEU A 71 -2.96 11.78 5.52
C LEU A 71 -1.73 12.03 4.63
N THR A 72 -1.87 11.88 3.32
CA THR A 72 -0.80 12.16 2.36
C THR A 72 -0.51 13.65 2.30
N ASP A 73 -1.53 14.51 2.30
CA ASP A 73 -1.36 15.97 2.34
C ASP A 73 -0.69 16.44 3.64
N GLN A 74 -1.05 15.83 4.78
CA GLN A 74 -0.38 16.07 6.05
C GLN A 74 1.08 15.62 6.04
N LEU A 75 1.37 14.46 5.43
CA LEU A 75 2.73 13.98 5.25
C LEU A 75 3.56 14.95 4.41
N ILE A 76 3.03 15.38 3.25
CA ILE A 76 3.68 16.37 2.38
C ILE A 76 3.95 17.67 3.14
N SER A 77 2.97 18.15 3.91
CA SER A 77 3.11 19.37 4.71
C SER A 77 4.25 19.27 5.74
N LYS A 78 4.44 18.09 6.34
CA LYS A 78 5.56 17.84 7.26
C LYS A 78 6.90 17.74 6.52
N LEU A 79 6.93 17.03 5.39
CA LEU A 79 8.15 16.82 4.60
C LEU A 79 8.71 18.11 4.01
N LYS A 80 7.87 19.11 3.72
CA LYS A 80 8.31 20.46 3.29
C LYS A 80 9.27 21.15 4.25
N ASN A 81 9.27 20.78 5.54
CA ASN A 81 10.22 21.32 6.51
C ASN A 81 11.61 20.65 6.46
N TYR A 82 11.72 19.51 5.77
CA TYR A 82 12.93 18.70 5.68
C TYR A 82 13.51 18.66 4.26
N LEU A 83 12.69 18.92 3.24
CA LEU A 83 13.05 18.80 1.83
C LEU A 83 12.76 20.11 1.10
N ASP A 84 13.78 20.65 0.43
CA ASP A 84 13.68 21.84 -0.43
C ASP A 84 13.48 21.44 -1.90
N ILE A 85 12.53 20.54 -2.16
CA ILE A 85 12.11 20.11 -3.49
C ILE A 85 10.58 20.02 -3.55
N PRO A 86 9.95 20.24 -4.72
CA PRO A 86 8.51 20.00 -4.88
C PRO A 86 8.14 18.56 -4.55
N ILE A 87 7.07 18.37 -3.79
CA ILE A 87 6.56 17.05 -3.39
C ILE A 87 5.11 16.94 -3.86
N TYR A 88 4.80 15.87 -4.60
CA TYR A 88 3.48 15.63 -5.17
C TYR A 88 2.95 14.24 -4.80
N PRO A 89 1.66 14.11 -4.47
CA PRO A 89 1.01 12.82 -4.43
C PRO A 89 0.72 12.34 -5.86
N ALA A 90 0.94 11.06 -6.13
CA ALA A 90 0.61 10.42 -7.39
C ALA A 90 -0.11 9.08 -7.14
N MET A 91 -1.43 9.15 -7.21
CA MET A 91 -2.32 8.02 -6.94
C MET A 91 -2.62 7.23 -8.22
N ARG A 92 -2.52 5.90 -8.14
CA ARG A 92 -2.59 5.01 -9.29
C ARG A 92 -3.99 4.84 -9.88
N TYR A 93 -5.02 4.76 -9.02
CA TYR A 93 -6.37 4.35 -9.44
C TYR A 93 -7.46 5.40 -9.25
N VAL A 94 -7.18 6.47 -8.50
CA VAL A 94 -8.12 7.59 -8.25
C VAL A 94 -7.35 8.89 -8.13
N PRO A 95 -8.00 10.06 -8.30
CA PRO A 95 -7.36 11.34 -8.06
C PRO A 95 -6.74 11.48 -6.65
N PRO A 96 -5.63 12.23 -6.48
CA PRO A 96 -4.89 12.94 -7.53
C PRO A 96 -3.95 12.00 -8.32
N PHE A 97 -4.28 11.76 -9.59
CA PHE A 97 -3.40 11.06 -10.53
C PHE A 97 -2.12 11.86 -10.78
N ALA A 98 -1.13 11.23 -11.39
CA ALA A 98 0.15 11.86 -11.67
C ALA A 98 0.11 12.99 -12.72
N ASP A 99 -0.95 13.10 -13.54
CA ASP A 99 -1.03 14.02 -14.69
C ASP A 99 -0.67 15.47 -14.33
N LYS A 100 -1.31 16.00 -13.29
CA LYS A 100 -1.10 17.40 -12.87
C LYS A 100 0.31 17.61 -12.32
N ALA A 101 0.80 16.64 -11.55
CA ALA A 101 2.14 16.69 -10.97
C ALA A 101 3.22 16.67 -12.05
N LEU A 102 3.11 15.75 -13.01
CA LEU A 102 4.05 15.61 -14.13
C LEU A 102 4.03 16.83 -15.04
N PHE A 103 2.85 17.39 -15.33
CA PHE A 103 2.74 18.62 -16.13
C PHE A 103 3.44 19.80 -15.44
N GLN A 104 3.24 19.95 -14.14
CA GLN A 104 3.91 21.00 -13.37
C GLN A 104 5.43 20.78 -13.32
N CYS A 105 5.89 19.55 -13.11
CA CYS A 105 7.32 19.20 -13.14
C CYS A 105 7.96 19.54 -14.49
N GLN A 106 7.32 19.16 -15.60
CA GLN A 106 7.80 19.47 -16.95
C GLN A 106 7.88 20.98 -17.18
N LYS A 107 6.85 21.74 -16.77
CA LYS A 107 6.80 23.19 -16.90
C LYS A 107 7.89 23.90 -16.08
N ASP A 108 8.19 23.41 -14.88
CA ASP A 108 9.19 24.00 -13.99
C ASP A 108 10.63 23.59 -14.36
N GLY A 109 10.78 22.75 -15.39
CA GLY A 109 12.07 22.26 -15.87
C GLY A 109 12.71 21.26 -14.90
N VAL A 110 11.91 20.44 -14.22
CA VAL A 110 12.41 19.33 -13.41
C VAL A 110 13.09 18.31 -14.31
N GLU A 111 14.33 17.95 -13.98
CA GLU A 111 15.19 17.05 -14.75
C GLU A 111 15.24 15.65 -14.13
N GLU A 112 14.85 15.51 -12.86
CA GLU A 112 14.77 14.23 -12.17
C GLU A 112 13.50 14.08 -11.33
N LEU A 113 12.82 12.94 -11.50
CA LEU A 113 11.73 12.50 -10.66
C LEU A 113 12.24 11.44 -9.68
N ILE A 114 12.16 11.76 -8.40
CA ILE A 114 12.36 10.80 -7.31
C ILE A 114 11.01 10.15 -7.02
N LEU A 115 10.89 8.87 -7.31
CA LEU A 115 9.69 8.09 -7.07
C LEU A 115 9.81 7.41 -5.71
N PHE A 116 8.95 7.79 -4.77
CA PHE A 116 8.87 7.19 -3.43
C PHE A 116 7.59 6.37 -3.32
N PRO A 117 7.66 5.03 -3.45
CA PRO A 117 6.54 4.17 -3.13
C PRO A 117 6.23 4.30 -1.64
N MET A 118 4.99 4.63 -1.30
CA MET A 118 4.53 4.65 0.10
C MET A 118 4.30 3.23 0.67
N TYR A 119 4.85 2.23 -0.01
CA TYR A 119 4.87 0.82 0.39
C TYR A 119 6.28 0.49 0.85
N PRO A 120 6.47 0.14 2.14
CA PRO A 120 7.78 -0.32 2.61
C PRO A 120 8.22 -1.59 1.87
N GLN A 121 7.27 -2.47 1.55
CA GLN A 121 7.49 -3.69 0.77
C GLN A 121 7.18 -3.46 -0.70
N TYR A 122 8.09 -3.92 -1.57
CA TYR A 122 7.86 -3.99 -3.01
C TYR A 122 6.86 -5.08 -3.36
N SER A 123 5.98 -4.77 -4.31
CA SER A 123 5.26 -5.76 -5.10
C SER A 123 5.10 -5.28 -6.54
N THR A 124 5.04 -6.23 -7.46
CA THR A 124 4.67 -6.02 -8.86
C THR A 124 3.26 -5.43 -8.98
N THR A 125 2.37 -5.71 -8.04
CA THR A 125 0.98 -5.25 -8.09
C THR A 125 0.79 -3.83 -7.54
N THR A 126 1.82 -3.25 -6.91
CA THR A 126 1.78 -1.91 -6.30
C THR A 126 2.89 -1.03 -6.86
N THR A 127 4.13 -1.19 -6.38
CA THR A 127 5.28 -0.36 -6.75
C THR A 127 5.54 -0.38 -8.25
N LEU A 128 5.63 -1.56 -8.86
CA LEU A 128 5.87 -1.67 -10.30
C LEU A 128 4.74 -1.00 -11.10
N SER A 129 3.48 -1.29 -10.75
CA SER A 129 2.33 -0.69 -11.43
C SER A 129 2.34 0.85 -11.39
N SER A 130 2.67 1.43 -10.23
CA SER A 130 2.80 2.88 -10.09
C SER A 130 3.97 3.43 -10.92
N VAL A 131 5.13 2.77 -10.94
CA VAL A 131 6.28 3.21 -11.74
C VAL A 131 5.97 3.14 -13.24
N GLU A 132 5.36 2.06 -13.71
CA GLU A 132 4.94 1.92 -15.12
C GLU A 132 3.93 3.01 -15.52
N ASP A 133 3.00 3.39 -14.63
CA ASP A 133 2.03 4.47 -14.87
C ASP A 133 2.73 5.83 -15.05
N ILE A 134 3.72 6.15 -14.20
CA ILE A 134 4.52 7.37 -14.34
C ILE A 134 5.29 7.37 -15.67
N GLN A 135 5.96 6.27 -16.01
CA GLN A 135 6.74 6.15 -17.24
C GLN A 135 5.86 6.33 -18.49
N GLN A 136 4.69 5.68 -18.53
CA GLN A 136 3.75 5.79 -19.64
C GLN A 136 3.23 7.23 -19.82
N ARG A 137 2.95 7.94 -18.71
CA ARG A 137 2.50 9.33 -18.76
C ARG A 137 3.62 10.27 -19.23
N CYS A 138 4.84 10.07 -18.73
CA CYS A 138 6.03 10.79 -19.19
C CYS A 138 6.23 10.62 -20.71
N GLU A 139 6.15 9.39 -21.21
CA GLU A 139 6.25 9.09 -22.65
C GLU A 139 5.15 9.79 -23.45
N ALA A 140 3.88 9.69 -23.01
CA ALA A 140 2.75 10.33 -23.68
C ALA A 140 2.86 11.87 -23.74
N MET A 141 3.55 12.48 -22.78
CA MET A 141 3.77 13.93 -22.69
C MET A 141 5.06 14.39 -23.38
N GLY A 142 5.87 13.48 -23.92
CA GLY A 142 7.22 13.80 -24.43
C GLY A 142 8.15 14.33 -23.34
N TYR A 143 7.93 13.95 -22.08
CA TYR A 143 8.73 14.37 -20.92
C TYR A 143 9.69 13.24 -20.55
N ALA A 144 11.00 13.48 -20.65
CA ALA A 144 12.04 12.48 -20.42
C ALA A 144 12.97 12.86 -19.23
N PRO A 145 12.46 12.92 -17.98
CA PRO A 145 13.30 13.14 -16.82
C PRO A 145 14.11 11.89 -16.46
N ARG A 146 15.20 12.07 -15.72
CA ARG A 146 15.82 10.96 -14.97
C ARG A 146 14.81 10.44 -13.95
N ILE A 147 14.65 9.12 -13.85
CA ILE A 147 13.79 8.50 -12.84
C ILE A 147 14.68 7.79 -11.82
N THR A 148 14.54 8.17 -10.55
CA THR A 148 15.19 7.52 -9.42
C THR A 148 14.10 6.90 -8.54
N LEU A 149 14.07 5.58 -8.47
CA LEU A 149 13.14 4.84 -7.60
C LEU A 149 13.80 4.62 -6.24
N ILE A 150 13.09 4.97 -5.16
CA ILE A 150 13.54 4.65 -3.80
C ILE A 150 13.36 3.15 -3.55
N ASP A 151 14.41 2.54 -3.03
CA ASP A 151 14.44 1.11 -2.69
C ASP A 151 13.41 0.77 -1.60
N PRO A 152 12.97 -0.51 -1.53
CA PRO A 152 12.12 -0.97 -0.45
C PRO A 152 12.78 -0.75 0.91
N TYR A 153 12.01 -0.31 1.89
CA TYR A 153 12.48 0.09 3.23
C TYR A 153 11.75 -0.68 4.34
N TYR A 154 11.33 -1.91 4.03
CA TYR A 154 10.58 -2.77 4.95
C TYR A 154 11.37 -3.19 6.21
N ASP A 155 12.70 -3.14 6.16
CA ASP A 155 13.60 -3.44 7.27
C ASP A 155 14.37 -2.21 7.77
N ASP A 156 13.96 -1.01 7.35
CA ASP A 156 14.54 0.24 7.82
C ASP A 156 14.29 0.43 9.33
N TYR A 157 15.34 0.83 10.05
CA TYR A 157 15.31 0.92 11.50
C TYR A 157 14.28 1.96 12.00
N ASP A 158 14.23 3.14 11.36
CA ASP A 158 13.33 4.22 11.78
C ASP A 158 11.87 3.87 11.48
N TYR A 159 11.61 3.19 10.35
CA TYR A 159 10.30 2.63 10.05
C TYR A 159 9.86 1.59 11.08
N ILE A 160 10.70 0.62 11.41
CA ILE A 160 10.41 -0.41 12.42
C ILE A 160 10.18 0.24 13.80
N ALA A 161 11.03 1.20 14.18
CA ALA A 161 10.92 1.91 15.44
C ALA A 161 9.56 2.64 15.53
N ALA A 162 9.17 3.38 14.51
CA ALA A 162 7.89 4.08 14.46
C ALA A 162 6.68 3.12 14.54
N CYS A 163 6.76 1.96 13.89
CA CYS A 163 5.74 0.91 14.01
C CYS A 163 5.66 0.36 15.44
N CYS A 164 6.80 0.04 16.04
CA CYS A 164 6.87 -0.53 17.38
C CYS A 164 6.45 0.46 18.47
N GLU A 165 6.76 1.75 18.31
CA GLU A 165 6.29 2.81 19.21
C GLU A 165 4.76 2.84 19.28
N LYS A 166 4.06 2.78 18.14
CA LYS A 166 2.60 2.70 18.13
C LYS A 166 2.06 1.45 18.81
N ILE A 167 2.73 0.31 18.63
CA ILE A 167 2.36 -0.95 19.29
C ILE A 167 2.50 -0.80 20.82
N MET A 168 3.64 -0.28 21.28
CA MET A 168 3.92 -0.06 22.70
C MET A 168 2.96 0.95 23.33
N ASP A 169 2.67 2.06 22.64
CA ASP A 169 1.70 3.06 23.09
C ASP A 169 0.30 2.48 23.24
N THR A 170 -0.13 1.63 22.30
CA THR A 170 -1.43 0.94 22.35
C THR A 170 -1.52 -0.06 23.52
N MET A 171 -0.36 -0.59 23.92
CA MET A 171 -0.21 -1.54 25.03
C MET A 171 0.11 -0.89 26.37
N LYS A 172 0.19 0.44 26.43
CA LYS A 172 0.47 1.16 27.68
C LYS A 172 -0.59 0.82 28.74
N GLY A 173 -0.12 0.35 29.90
CA GLY A 173 -0.99 -0.06 31.01
C GLY A 173 -1.65 -1.44 30.85
N LYS A 174 -1.29 -2.21 29.83
CA LYS A 174 -1.75 -3.59 29.61
C LYS A 174 -0.59 -4.57 29.77
N GLU A 175 -0.87 -5.78 30.23
CA GLU A 175 0.12 -6.87 30.27
C GLU A 175 0.25 -7.48 28.87
N THR A 176 1.35 -7.17 28.16
CA THR A 176 1.57 -7.62 26.78
C THR A 176 1.58 -9.13 26.64
N LYS A 177 2.01 -9.87 27.68
CA LYS A 177 2.04 -11.33 27.67
C LYS A 177 0.66 -12.00 27.69
N GLU A 178 -0.41 -11.25 27.91
CA GLU A 178 -1.78 -11.76 27.77
C GLU A 178 -2.31 -11.65 26.34
N TYR A 179 -1.55 -11.01 25.44
CA TYR A 179 -1.97 -10.70 24.08
C TYR A 179 -1.16 -11.49 23.05
N ASP A 180 -1.86 -11.98 22.03
CA ASP A 180 -1.26 -12.34 20.75
C ASP A 180 -1.21 -11.08 19.86
N LEU A 181 -0.05 -10.78 19.26
CA LEU A 181 0.10 -9.69 18.31
C LEU A 181 0.00 -10.24 16.88
N LEU A 182 -1.03 -9.83 16.15
CA LEU A 182 -1.22 -10.19 14.75
C LEU A 182 -0.72 -9.07 13.83
N LEU A 183 0.39 -9.33 13.15
CA LEU A 183 0.89 -8.46 12.10
C LEU A 183 0.15 -8.80 10.81
N SER A 184 -0.84 -7.98 10.44
CA SER A 184 -1.71 -8.24 9.29
C SER A 184 -1.28 -7.49 8.03
N ALA A 185 -0.82 -8.24 7.03
CA ALA A 185 -0.46 -7.71 5.70
C ALA A 185 -1.53 -8.04 4.65
N HIS A 186 -1.61 -7.29 3.56
CA HIS A 186 -2.52 -7.62 2.47
C HIS A 186 -2.05 -8.91 1.78
N GLY A 187 -2.94 -9.89 1.58
CA GLY A 187 -2.57 -11.12 0.88
C GLY A 187 -2.35 -10.89 -0.61
N LEU A 188 -1.51 -11.72 -1.23
CA LEU A 188 -1.38 -11.79 -2.68
C LEU A 188 -1.75 -13.19 -3.19
N PRO A 189 -2.24 -13.33 -4.43
CA PRO A 189 -2.40 -14.63 -5.07
C PRO A 189 -1.05 -15.36 -5.16
N LEU A 190 -1.02 -16.66 -4.86
CA LEU A 190 0.21 -17.45 -4.94
C LEU A 190 0.82 -17.49 -6.34
N SER A 191 0.02 -17.24 -7.39
CA SER A 191 0.52 -17.13 -8.76
C SER A 191 1.48 -15.95 -8.93
N ILE A 192 1.24 -14.83 -8.24
CA ILE A 192 2.11 -13.65 -8.27
C ILE A 192 3.43 -13.94 -7.55
N ILE A 193 3.36 -14.58 -6.39
CA ILE A 193 4.54 -15.01 -5.63
C ILE A 193 5.37 -16.01 -6.43
N LYS A 194 4.73 -17.02 -7.04
CA LYS A 194 5.40 -18.02 -7.90
C LYS A 194 6.01 -17.41 -9.16
N ALA A 195 5.52 -16.24 -9.59
CA ALA A 195 6.10 -15.49 -10.71
C ALA A 195 7.34 -14.67 -10.31
N GLY A 196 7.77 -14.71 -9.03
CA GLY A 196 8.99 -14.07 -8.54
C GLY A 196 8.78 -12.76 -7.79
N ASP A 197 7.54 -12.44 -7.40
CA ASP A 197 7.26 -11.24 -6.60
C ASP A 197 7.89 -11.35 -5.20
N PRO A 198 8.73 -10.39 -4.77
CA PRO A 198 9.45 -10.47 -3.50
C PRO A 198 8.60 -10.12 -2.28
N TYR A 199 7.35 -9.68 -2.46
CA TYR A 199 6.48 -9.15 -1.40
C TYR A 199 6.41 -10.06 -0.18
N GLN A 200 6.19 -11.37 -0.37
CA GLN A 200 6.09 -12.32 0.74
C GLN A 200 7.35 -12.29 1.61
N ASN A 201 8.53 -12.41 1.01
CA ASN A 201 9.80 -12.42 1.72
C ASN A 201 10.05 -11.10 2.46
N GLN A 202 9.68 -9.96 1.87
CA GLN A 202 9.84 -8.65 2.49
C GLN A 202 8.87 -8.43 3.66
N VAL A 203 7.63 -8.90 3.54
CA VAL A 203 6.67 -8.89 4.65
C VAL A 203 7.14 -9.79 5.80
N GLU A 204 7.64 -11.00 5.50
CA GLU A 204 8.21 -11.91 6.50
C GLU A 204 9.44 -11.31 7.18
N GLY A 205 10.32 -10.66 6.41
CA GLY A 205 11.46 -9.91 6.92
C GLY A 205 11.07 -8.78 7.86
N ASN A 206 10.09 -7.96 7.47
CA ASN A 206 9.57 -6.88 8.31
C ASN A 206 8.94 -7.41 9.61
N ALA A 207 8.15 -8.49 9.54
CA ALA A 207 7.57 -9.11 10.72
C ALA A 207 8.66 -9.64 11.69
N SER A 208 9.71 -10.25 11.16
CA SER A 208 10.88 -10.68 11.94
C SER A 208 11.61 -9.50 12.60
N ALA A 209 11.76 -8.40 11.86
CA ALA A 209 12.42 -7.20 12.36
C ALA A 209 11.61 -6.51 13.48
N ILE A 210 10.29 -6.41 13.33
CA ILE A 210 9.37 -5.93 14.38
C ILE A 210 9.47 -6.79 15.64
N LYS A 211 9.43 -8.13 15.49
CA LYS A 211 9.57 -9.07 16.61
C LYS A 211 10.90 -8.87 17.34
N THR A 212 11.99 -8.71 16.60
CA THR A 212 13.33 -8.48 17.16
C THR A 212 13.41 -7.14 17.88
N TYR A 213 12.86 -6.07 17.29
CA TYR A 213 12.84 -4.74 17.90
C TYR A 213 12.06 -4.73 19.21
N LEU A 214 10.84 -5.30 19.24
CA LEU A 214 10.03 -5.39 20.46
C LEU A 214 10.76 -6.16 21.57
N ALA A 215 11.39 -7.29 21.22
CA ALA A 215 12.19 -8.06 22.17
C ALA A 215 13.37 -7.24 22.73
N SER A 216 14.04 -6.44 21.89
CA SER A 216 15.13 -5.56 22.35
C SER A 216 14.69 -4.47 23.32
N LYS A 217 13.40 -4.08 23.28
CA LYS A 217 12.77 -3.14 24.23
C LYS A 217 12.19 -3.83 25.46
N GLY A 218 12.39 -5.14 25.63
CA GLY A 218 11.83 -5.92 26.72
C GLY A 218 10.31 -6.15 26.60
N VAL A 219 9.73 -5.91 25.42
CA VAL A 219 8.31 -6.12 25.16
C VAL A 219 8.09 -7.52 24.64
N ALA A 220 7.34 -8.32 25.40
CA ALA A 220 7.03 -9.70 25.07
C ALA A 220 5.51 -9.89 24.99
N PHE A 221 5.05 -10.32 23.82
CA PHE A 221 3.71 -10.85 23.60
C PHE A 221 3.68 -12.35 23.87
N HIS A 222 2.49 -12.92 24.06
CA HIS A 222 2.33 -14.38 24.13
C HIS A 222 2.78 -15.03 22.80
N GLU A 223 2.27 -14.50 21.69
CA GLU A 223 2.66 -14.88 20.34
C GLU A 223 2.74 -13.63 19.46
N ILE A 224 3.67 -13.60 18.51
CA ILE A 224 3.71 -12.62 17.42
C ILE A 224 3.62 -13.39 16.12
N LYS A 225 2.55 -13.13 15.35
CA LYS A 225 2.23 -13.91 14.16
C LYS A 225 1.93 -13.01 12.97
N LEU A 226 2.55 -13.34 11.84
CA LEU A 226 2.21 -12.76 10.55
C LEU A 226 0.97 -13.45 9.99
N VAL A 227 0.01 -12.65 9.53
CA VAL A 227 -1.24 -13.10 8.91
C VAL A 227 -1.54 -12.26 7.67
N TYR A 228 -2.33 -12.82 6.75
CA TYR A 228 -2.69 -12.16 5.50
C TYR A 228 -4.20 -11.90 5.41
N GLN A 229 -4.59 -10.71 4.96
CA GLN A 229 -5.98 -10.30 4.85
C GLN A 229 -6.43 -10.07 3.40
N SER A 230 -7.72 -9.77 3.23
CA SER A 230 -8.31 -9.31 1.96
C SER A 230 -8.23 -10.30 0.78
N LYS A 231 -8.29 -11.61 1.06
CA LYS A 231 -8.44 -12.65 0.02
C LYS A 231 -9.68 -12.39 -0.85
N VAL A 232 -9.49 -12.40 -2.17
CA VAL A 232 -10.56 -12.21 -3.16
C VAL A 232 -10.63 -13.39 -4.13
N GLY A 233 -11.83 -13.96 -4.28
CA GLY A 233 -12.08 -15.06 -5.21
C GLY A 233 -11.63 -16.42 -4.67
N SER A 234 -11.64 -17.42 -5.56
CA SER A 234 -11.39 -18.82 -5.23
C SER A 234 -9.95 -19.28 -5.46
N SER A 235 -9.07 -18.41 -5.95
CA SER A 235 -7.65 -18.75 -6.15
C SER A 235 -6.94 -19.03 -4.82
N ALA A 236 -5.75 -19.63 -4.91
CA ALA A 236 -4.87 -19.82 -3.77
C ALA A 236 -4.12 -18.52 -3.45
N TRP A 237 -4.08 -18.14 -2.18
CA TRP A 237 -3.49 -16.89 -1.67
C TRP A 237 -2.50 -17.21 -0.56
N LEU A 238 -1.72 -16.21 -0.15
CA LEU A 238 -0.89 -16.29 1.04
C LEU A 238 -1.71 -16.63 2.29
N GLU A 239 -1.13 -17.46 3.13
CA GLU A 239 -1.70 -17.99 4.36
C GLU A 239 -0.68 -17.79 5.50
N PRO A 240 -1.13 -17.71 6.77
CA PRO A 240 -2.50 -17.92 7.25
C PRO A 240 -3.43 -16.72 7.01
N ASN A 241 -4.72 -16.98 6.76
CA ASN A 241 -5.71 -15.92 6.59
C ASN A 241 -6.12 -15.29 7.94
N LEU A 242 -6.17 -13.96 8.02
CA LEU A 242 -6.55 -13.21 9.22
C LEU A 242 -7.89 -13.66 9.80
N VAL A 243 -8.92 -13.83 8.96
CA VAL A 243 -10.28 -14.19 9.44
C VAL A 243 -10.27 -15.58 10.05
N ASP A 244 -9.52 -16.51 9.49
CA ASP A 244 -9.41 -17.88 10.00
C ASP A 244 -8.63 -17.93 11.32
N VAL A 245 -7.57 -17.11 11.44
CA VAL A 245 -6.81 -16.96 12.71
C VAL A 245 -7.65 -16.29 13.80
N LEU A 246 -8.39 -15.24 13.48
CA LEU A 246 -9.26 -14.58 14.46
C LEU A 246 -10.41 -15.47 14.96
N ARG A 247 -10.85 -16.43 14.15
CA ARG A 247 -11.87 -17.41 14.56
C ARG A 247 -11.33 -18.48 15.51
N ASN A 248 -10.01 -18.60 15.69
CA ASN A 248 -9.40 -19.67 16.47
C ASN A 248 -8.02 -19.28 17.05
N PRO A 249 -7.84 -19.13 18.39
CA PRO A 249 -8.75 -19.41 19.50
C PRO A 249 -9.60 -18.20 19.96
N THR A 250 -10.84 -18.42 20.38
CA THR A 250 -11.80 -17.36 20.77
C THR A 250 -11.57 -16.75 22.15
N HIS A 251 -10.61 -17.25 22.94
CA HIS A 251 -10.43 -16.87 24.36
C HIS A 251 -9.22 -15.96 24.62
N ARG A 252 -8.45 -15.60 23.58
CA ARG A 252 -7.22 -14.82 23.75
C ARG A 252 -7.42 -13.37 23.35
N LYS A 253 -6.73 -12.48 24.06
CA LYS A 253 -6.69 -11.06 23.70
C LYS A 253 -5.77 -10.94 22.48
N VAL A 254 -6.23 -10.21 21.47
CA VAL A 254 -5.48 -9.98 20.25
C VAL A 254 -5.24 -8.49 20.10
N LEU A 255 -4.01 -8.13 19.75
CA LEU A 255 -3.65 -6.81 19.23
C LEU A 255 -3.50 -6.88 17.71
#